data_AF-A0A7W5ZMT6-F1
#
_entry.id   AF-A0A7W5ZMT6-F1
#
_cell.length_a   1.000
_cell.length_b   1.000
_cell.length_c   1.000
_cell.angle_alpha   90.00
_cell.angle_beta   90.00
_cell.angle_gamma   90.00
#
_symmetry.space_group_name_H-M   'P 1'
#
loop_
_entity.id
_entity.type
_entity.pdbx_description
1 polymer ?
#
loop_
_entity_poly.entity_id
_entity_poly.type
_entity_poly.pdbx_seq_one_letter_code
_entity_poly.pdbx_strand_id
1 'polypeptide(L)' 'MATMLEFIKTVLVKVSFDKKLFEKELRKALKVLLPEDVKQLRAWCYERFSDKYTFILNQYFRRRRLSLN' A
#
# COMPACT_ATOMS: atom_id res chain seq x y z
N MET A 1 -19.89 7.94 -1.37
CA MET A 1 -18.63 8.73 -1.47
C MET A 1 -17.47 7.76 -1.26
N ALA A 2 -16.55 7.61 -2.22
CA ALA A 2 -15.38 6.75 -2.06
C ALA A 2 -14.29 7.51 -1.29
N THR A 3 -13.68 6.86 -0.29
CA THR A 3 -12.55 7.44 0.45
C THR A 3 -11.24 7.27 -0.32
N MET A 4 -10.21 8.05 0.03
CA MET A 4 -8.87 7.91 -0.57
C MET A 4 -8.31 6.48 -0.40
N LEU A 5 -8.58 5.84 0.75
CA LEU A 5 -8.19 4.46 1.01
C LEU A 5 -8.84 3.47 0.02
N GLU A 6 -10.14 3.56 -0.20
CA GLU A 6 -10.86 2.66 -1.12
C GLU A 6 -10.43 2.87 -2.59
N PHE A 7 -10.18 4.13 -2.97
CA PHE A 7 -9.59 4.45 -4.27
C PHE A 7 -8.21 3.79 -4.44
N ILE A 8 -7.33 3.92 -3.45
CA ILE A 8 -5.99 3.32 -3.47
C ILE A 8 -6.06 1.79 -3.54
N LYS A 9 -6.95 1.14 -2.77
CA LYS A 9 -7.14 -0.32 -2.85
C LYS A 9 -7.51 -0.75 -4.27
N THR A 10 -8.42 -0.02 -4.91
CA THR A 10 -8.81 -0.27 -6.30
C THR A 10 -7.64 -0.12 -7.27
N VAL A 11 -6.84 0.94 -7.11
CA VAL A 11 -5.63 1.15 -7.93
C VAL A 11 -4.65 -0.01 -7.74
N LEU A 12 -4.35 -0.39 -6.51
CA LEU A 12 -3.40 -1.47 -6.21
C LEU A 12 -3.84 -2.82 -6.81
N VAL A 13 -5.14 -3.14 -6.77
CA VAL A 13 -5.68 -4.32 -7.48
C VAL A 13 -5.43 -4.20 -8.98
N LYS A 14 -5.79 -3.06 -9.59
CA LYS A 14 -5.65 -2.86 -11.04
C LYS A 14 -4.20 -2.96 -11.51
N VAL A 15 -3.23 -2.52 -10.71
CA VAL A 15 -1.81 -2.57 -11.08
C VAL A 15 -1.07 -3.82 -10.60
N SER A 16 -1.75 -4.72 -9.86
CA SER A 16 -1.12 -5.90 -9.24
C SER A 16 -0.62 -6.95 -10.23
N PHE A 17 -0.91 -6.81 -11.53
CA PHE A 17 -0.35 -7.67 -12.57
C PHE A 17 1.15 -7.43 -12.77
N ASP A 18 1.62 -6.19 -12.58
CA ASP A 18 3.04 -5.81 -12.75
C ASP A 18 3.68 -5.43 -11.41
N LYS A 19 4.82 -6.07 -11.12
CA LYS A 19 5.54 -5.88 -9.86
C LYS A 19 6.03 -4.44 -9.67
N LYS A 20 6.59 -3.82 -10.72
CA LYS A 20 7.17 -2.47 -10.64
C LYS A 20 6.07 -1.42 -10.47
N LEU A 21 4.94 -1.61 -11.14
CA LEU A 21 3.78 -0.73 -11.05
C LEU A 21 3.09 -0.84 -9.69
N PHE A 22 2.90 -2.07 -9.19
CA PHE A 22 2.40 -2.30 -7.83
C PHE A 22 3.26 -1.58 -6.78
N GLU A 23 4.59 -1.76 -6.83
CA GLU A 23 5.51 -1.10 -5.91
C GLU A 23 5.44 0.44 -6.01
N LYS A 24 5.37 0.97 -7.24
CA LYS A 24 5.25 2.41 -7.50
C LYS A 24 3.99 3.00 -6.87
N GLU A 25 2.83 2.38 -7.09
CA GLU A 25 1.56 2.87 -6.56
C GLU A 25 1.45 2.67 -5.05
N LEU A 26 1.99 1.57 -4.49
CA LEU A 26 2.07 1.38 -3.05
C LEU A 26 2.90 2.51 -2.40
N ARG A 27 4.03 2.88 -2.99
CA ARG A 27 4.85 3.99 -2.48
C ARG A 27 4.12 5.33 -2.51
N LYS A 28 3.28 5.57 -3.52
CA LYS A 28 2.44 6.78 -3.58
C LYS A 28 1.37 6.75 -2.49
N ALA A 29 0.70 5.62 -2.30
CA ALA A 29 -0.32 5.46 -1.27
C ALA A 29 0.21 5.83 0.12
N LEU A 30 1.42 5.35 0.46
CA LEU A 30 2.05 5.63 1.75
C LEU A 30 2.45 7.11 1.97
N LYS A 31 2.50 7.92 0.91
CA LYS A 31 2.75 9.36 1.01
C LYS A 31 1.47 10.20 1.14
N VAL A 32 0.35 9.67 0.67
CA VAL A 32 -0.92 10.40 0.58
C VAL A 32 -1.84 10.08 1.76
N LEU A 33 -1.79 8.85 2.27
CA LEU A 33 -2.67 8.40 3.33
C LEU A 33 -2.24 8.90 4.70
N LEU A 34 -3.25 9.18 5.53
CA LEU A 34 -3.05 9.44 6.95
C LEU A 34 -2.53 8.18 7.66
N PRO A 35 -1.84 8.33 8.80
CA PRO A 35 -1.27 7.19 9.53
C PRO A 35 -2.29 6.10 9.90
N GLU A 36 -3.54 6.45 10.19
CA GLU A 36 -4.62 5.49 10.46
C GLU A 36 -4.99 4.67 9.23
N ASP A 37 -5.11 5.31 8.06
CA ASP A 37 -5.41 4.65 6.80
C ASP A 37 -4.24 3.79 6.34
N VAL A 38 -3.00 4.18 6.61
CA VAL A 38 -1.82 3.36 6.34
C VAL A 38 -1.86 2.06 7.15
N LYS A 39 -2.35 2.07 8.40
CA LYS A 39 -2.52 0.84 9.20
C LYS A 39 -3.55 -0.08 8.57
N GLN A 40 -4.69 0.47 8.13
CA GLN A 40 -5.73 -0.29 7.45
C GLN A 40 -5.26 -0.85 6.11
N LEU A 41 -4.59 -0.03 5.30
CA LEU A 41 -3.98 -0.43 4.03
C LEU A 41 -2.97 -1.54 4.23
N ARG A 42 -2.15 -1.46 5.29
CA ARG A 42 -1.17 -2.50 5.63
C ARG A 42 -1.84 -3.85 5.82
N ALA A 43 -2.82 -3.93 6.73
CA ALA A 43 -3.50 -5.19 7.03
C ALA A 43 -4.10 -5.79 5.75
N TRP A 44 -4.80 -4.97 4.97
CA TRP A 44 -5.42 -5.37 3.72
C TRP A 44 -4.40 -5.84 2.65
N CYS A 45 -3.26 -5.15 2.50
CA CYS A 45 -2.23 -5.56 1.55
C CYS A 45 -1.62 -6.91 1.90
N TYR A 46 -1.38 -7.19 3.20
CA TYR A 46 -0.86 -8.50 3.62
C TYR A 46 -1.89 -9.60 3.38
N GLU A 47 -3.17 -9.36 3.67
CA GLU A 47 -4.24 -10.33 3.38
C GLU A 47 -4.35 -10.63 1.88
N ARG A 48 -4.29 -9.60 1.03
CA ARG A 48 -4.57 -9.75 -0.40
C ARG A 48 -3.36 -10.13 -1.26
N PHE A 49 -2.17 -9.69 -0.87
CA PHE A 49 -0.98 -9.73 -1.73
C PHE A 49 0.24 -10.39 -1.09
N SER A 50 0.13 -10.98 0.11
CA SER A 50 1.27 -11.64 0.76
C SER A 50 1.90 -12.70 -0.15
N ASP A 51 1.12 -13.58 -0.76
CA ASP A 51 1.66 -14.68 -1.59
C ASP A 51 2.65 -14.19 -2.68
N LYS A 52 2.25 -13.15 -3.43
CA LYS A 52 3.05 -12.62 -4.55
C LYS A 52 4.06 -11.53 -4.16
N TYR A 53 3.74 -10.72 -3.15
CA TYR A 53 4.42 -9.45 -2.88
C TYR A 53 4.97 -9.30 -1.46
N THR A 54 5.03 -10.38 -0.66
CA THR A 54 5.57 -10.33 0.73
C THR A 54 6.87 -9.54 0.88
N PHE A 55 7.83 -9.69 -0.05
CA PHE A 55 9.09 -8.93 0.01
C PHE A 55 8.87 -7.41 -0.10
N ILE A 56 8.06 -6.96 -1.07
CA ILE A 56 7.71 -5.54 -1.24
C ILE A 56 6.95 -5.05 0.00
N LEU A 57 5.94 -5.80 0.45
CA LEU A 57 5.16 -5.40 1.62
C LEU A 57 6.06 -5.24 2.85
N ASN A 58 6.96 -6.18 3.10
CA ASN A 58 7.92 -6.10 4.19
C ASN A 58 8.89 -4.92 4.04
N GLN A 59 9.35 -4.61 2.83
CA GLN A 59 10.25 -3.48 2.58
C GLN A 59 9.60 -2.15 2.99
N TYR A 60 8.33 -1.94 2.63
CA TYR A 60 7.66 -0.66 2.83
C TYR A 60 6.96 -0.56 4.19
N PHE A 61 6.37 -1.63 4.71
CA PHE A 61 5.67 -1.62 5.99
C PHE A 61 6.56 -1.89 7.21
N ARG A 62 7.79 -2.42 7.04
CA ARG A 62 8.75 -2.52 8.18
C ARG A 62 9.48 -1.22 8.48
N ARG A 63 9.54 -0.26 7.54
CA ARG A 63 10.23 1.01 7.80
C ARG A 63 9.41 1.89 8.75
N ARG A 64 9.83 1.92 10.02
CA ARG A 64 9.42 2.87 11.08
C ARG A 64 9.88 4.32 10.79
N ARG A 65 9.64 4.83 9.59
CA ARG A 65 9.80 6.26 9.27
C ARG A 65 8.63 6.70 8.39
N LEU A 66 7.48 6.91 9.02
CA LEU A 66 6.62 8.01 8.62
C LEU A 66 7.35 9.26 9.11
N SER A 67 8.30 9.76 8.30
CA SER A 67 8.84 11.09 8.53
C SER A 67 7.68 12.06 8.39
N LEU A 68 7.27 12.64 9.52
CA LEU A 68 6.60 13.93 9.59
C LEU A 68 7.31 14.88 8.62
N ASN A 69 6.58 15.34 7.61
CA ASN A 69 6.85 16.59 6.93
C ASN A 69 5.50 17.24 6.67
#